data_AF-A0A7J8P223-F1
#
_entry.id   AF-A0A7J8P223-F1
#
_cell.length_a   1.000
_cell.length_b   1.000
_cell.length_c   1.000
_cell.angle_alpha   90.00
_cell.angle_beta   90.00
_cell.angle_gamma   90.00
#
_symmetry.space_group_name_H-M   'P 1'
#
loop_
_entity.id
_entity.type
_entity.pdbx_description
1 polymer ?
#
loop_
_entity_poly.entity_id
_entity_poly.type
_entity_poly.pdbx_seq_one_letter_code
_entity_poly.pdbx_strand_id
1 'polypeptide(L)'
;MFPDGAASYIEKLGQFIPITGGTLRTALDMGCGVASFGGSMLKEGILTLSFAPRDSHKAQIQFVLERGIPAFVLMLGTRRLPFPAFAFDLIHCSRCLIPFTAYNATYFVEVDRLLRPGGYLVISGPPVQWPKQDKEWTDLQAVARALCYELIAVDGNTAIWKKPDGDSCLPNQNEFGLELCDGSNDPSNAWYFKLKKCVTKTSSVNGEYAIGTIPKWPDRLTIAPSRALVMKNGIDLFEADTRRWARRVAYYKNTLNVKLGTPAIRNVMDMNAFFGGFAAALKSDPVWVMNV
;
A
#
# COMPACT_ATOMS: atom_id res chain seq x y z
N MET A 1 -1.49 -1.57 -21.04
CA MET A 1 -1.74 -1.49 -19.59
C MET A 1 -3.22 -1.70 -19.32
N PHE A 2 -4.17 -1.01 -19.98
CA PHE A 2 -5.60 -1.34 -19.87
C PHE A 2 -6.30 -1.07 -21.23
N PRO A 3 -6.65 -2.10 -22.03
CA PRO A 3 -7.24 -1.89 -23.37
C PRO A 3 -8.55 -1.09 -23.35
N ASP A 4 -9.42 -1.42 -22.37
CA ASP A 4 -10.73 -0.78 -22.19
C ASP A 4 -10.69 0.38 -21.16
N GLY A 5 -9.49 0.86 -20.83
CA GLY A 5 -9.26 1.88 -19.81
C GLY A 5 -9.22 1.35 -18.38
N ALA A 6 -8.61 2.14 -17.48
CA ALA A 6 -8.39 1.75 -16.09
C ALA A 6 -9.69 1.64 -15.28
N ALA A 7 -10.73 2.39 -15.64
CA ALA A 7 -12.02 2.32 -14.96
C ALA A 7 -12.71 0.96 -15.16
N SER A 8 -12.78 0.48 -16.40
CA SER A 8 -13.32 -0.85 -16.72
C SER A 8 -12.53 -1.97 -16.03
N TYR A 9 -11.20 -1.81 -15.96
CA TYR A 9 -10.35 -2.75 -15.22
C TYR A 9 -10.65 -2.78 -13.72
N ILE A 10 -10.82 -1.62 -13.08
CA ILE A 10 -11.17 -1.53 -11.65
C ILE A 10 -12.56 -2.13 -11.39
N GLU A 11 -13.53 -1.88 -12.27
CA GLU A 11 -14.87 -2.50 -12.17
C GLU A 11 -14.80 -4.03 -12.19
N LYS A 12 -13.99 -4.61 -13.09
CA LYS A 12 -13.73 -6.06 -13.13
C LYS A 12 -13.09 -6.55 -11.83
N LEU A 13 -12.08 -5.85 -11.31
CA LEU A 13 -11.46 -6.20 -10.03
C LEU A 13 -12.47 -6.14 -8.87
N GLY A 14 -13.40 -5.18 -8.91
CA GLY A 14 -14.46 -5.01 -7.91
C GLY A 14 -15.40 -6.21 -7.74
N GLN A 15 -15.41 -7.14 -8.70
CA GLN A 15 -16.16 -8.40 -8.61
C GLN A 15 -15.50 -9.40 -7.64
N PHE A 16 -14.19 -9.27 -7.40
CA PHE A 16 -13.40 -10.19 -6.60
C PHE A 16 -12.88 -9.57 -5.30
N ILE A 17 -12.64 -8.24 -5.30
CA ILE A 17 -12.08 -7.52 -4.17
C ILE A 17 -12.98 -6.35 -3.73
N PRO A 18 -13.06 -6.03 -2.42
CA PRO A 18 -13.94 -4.98 -1.90
C PRO A 18 -13.35 -3.59 -2.13
N ILE A 19 -13.32 -3.15 -3.39
CA ILE A 19 -12.82 -1.83 -3.81
C ILE A 19 -13.71 -0.71 -3.24
N THR A 20 -15.02 -0.95 -3.18
CA THR A 20 -16.00 -0.02 -2.63
C THR A 20 -16.27 -0.29 -1.14
N GLY A 21 -16.75 0.71 -0.42
CA GLY A 21 -17.19 0.56 0.98
C GLY A 21 -16.09 0.75 2.04
N GLY A 22 -14.91 1.25 1.66
CA GLY A 22 -13.89 1.73 2.60
C GLY A 22 -13.13 0.63 3.36
N THR A 23 -13.32 -0.64 3.02
CA THR A 23 -12.55 -1.76 3.56
C THR A 23 -11.07 -1.64 3.18
N LEU A 24 -10.81 -1.32 1.92
CA LEU A 24 -9.49 -0.99 1.42
C LEU A 24 -9.31 0.54 1.42
N ARG A 25 -8.13 1.02 1.82
CA ARG A 25 -7.81 2.45 1.85
C ARG A 25 -6.43 2.76 1.27
N THR A 26 -5.42 1.93 1.50
CA THR A 26 -4.06 2.17 0.99
C THR A 26 -3.68 1.14 -0.05
N ALA A 27 -3.16 1.59 -1.19
CA ALA A 27 -2.67 0.72 -2.24
C ALA A 27 -1.24 1.08 -2.66
N LEU A 28 -0.47 0.09 -3.11
CA LEU A 28 0.84 0.26 -3.72
C LEU A 28 0.77 -0.20 -5.18
N ASP A 29 1.02 0.72 -6.12
CA ASP A 29 1.02 0.44 -7.56
C ASP A 29 2.47 0.37 -8.08
N MET A 30 2.93 -0.85 -8.34
CA MET A 30 4.30 -1.15 -8.72
C MET A 30 4.45 -1.15 -10.24
N GLY A 31 5.45 -0.43 -10.76
CA GLY A 31 5.61 -0.27 -12.20
C GLY A 31 4.45 0.50 -12.82
N CYS A 32 4.04 1.59 -12.16
CA CYS A 32 2.77 2.29 -12.40
C CYS A 32 2.62 2.95 -13.78
N GLY A 33 3.71 3.10 -14.54
CA GLY A 33 3.72 3.89 -15.77
C GLY A 33 3.25 5.32 -15.50
N VAL A 34 2.18 5.74 -16.19
CA VAL A 34 1.47 7.02 -15.98
C VAL A 34 0.42 6.98 -14.87
N ALA A 35 0.47 5.98 -13.99
CA ALA A 35 -0.38 5.78 -12.81
C ALA A 35 -1.89 5.86 -13.09
N SER A 36 -2.35 5.32 -14.22
CA SER A 36 -3.79 5.30 -14.55
C SER A 36 -4.61 4.50 -13.55
N PHE A 37 -4.03 3.42 -13.00
CA PHE A 37 -4.63 2.67 -11.90
C PHE A 37 -4.75 3.55 -10.65
N GLY A 38 -3.64 4.11 -10.16
CA GLY A 38 -3.63 4.97 -8.99
C GLY A 38 -4.58 6.17 -9.07
N GLY A 39 -4.64 6.84 -10.22
CA GLY A 39 -5.56 7.95 -10.44
C GLY A 39 -7.04 7.54 -10.46
N SER A 40 -7.35 6.34 -10.92
CA SER A 40 -8.73 5.84 -10.95
C SER A 40 -9.19 5.38 -9.56
N MET A 41 -8.30 4.80 -8.76
CA MET A 41 -8.57 4.38 -7.37
C MET A 41 -8.93 5.54 -6.43
N LEU A 42 -8.50 6.78 -6.75
CA LEU A 42 -8.87 7.97 -5.98
C LEU A 42 -10.39 8.20 -5.92
N LYS A 43 -11.12 7.83 -6.98
CA LYS A 43 -12.60 7.93 -7.03
C LYS A 43 -13.27 7.02 -6.00
N GLU A 44 -12.65 5.86 -5.75
CA GLU A 44 -13.11 4.87 -4.78
C GLU A 44 -12.64 5.19 -3.35
N GLY A 45 -11.98 6.34 -3.15
CA GLY A 45 -11.43 6.71 -1.85
C GLY A 45 -10.23 5.87 -1.43
N ILE A 46 -9.53 5.22 -2.37
CA ILE A 46 -8.30 4.46 -2.11
C ILE A 46 -7.10 5.34 -2.48
N LEU A 47 -6.23 5.58 -1.50
CA LEU A 47 -4.99 6.30 -1.69
C LEU A 47 -3.92 5.35 -2.21
N THR A 48 -3.60 5.49 -3.49
CA THR A 48 -2.58 4.68 -4.16
C THR A 48 -1.25 5.42 -4.20
N LEU A 49 -0.22 4.82 -3.61
CA LEU A 49 1.16 5.23 -3.80
C LEU A 49 1.72 4.49 -5.00
N SER A 50 2.14 5.23 -6.02
CA SER A 50 2.65 4.66 -7.27
C SER A 50 4.17 4.73 -7.31
N PHE A 51 4.84 3.74 -7.88
CA PHE A 51 6.27 3.90 -8.16
C PHE A 51 6.71 3.20 -9.43
N ALA A 52 7.77 3.74 -10.01
CA ALA A 52 8.48 3.15 -11.13
C ALA A 52 9.97 3.55 -11.06
N PRO A 53 10.87 2.73 -11.62
CA PRO A 53 12.27 3.12 -11.78
C PRO A 53 12.40 4.36 -12.68
N ARG A 54 13.60 4.94 -12.74
CA ARG A 54 13.91 5.93 -13.75
C ARG A 54 13.85 5.28 -15.14
N ASP A 55 12.75 5.54 -15.82
CA ASP A 55 12.41 5.02 -17.13
C ASP A 55 13.16 5.78 -18.26
N SER A 56 13.42 5.11 -19.37
CA SER A 56 13.89 5.68 -20.63
C SER A 56 12.94 6.75 -21.21
N HIS A 57 11.65 6.73 -20.86
CA HIS A 57 10.70 7.81 -21.19
C HIS A 57 10.81 9.04 -20.28
N LYS A 58 11.85 9.11 -19.42
CA LYS A 58 12.39 10.23 -18.62
C LYS A 58 11.46 10.94 -17.61
N ALA A 59 10.16 11.05 -17.85
CA ALA A 59 9.27 11.95 -17.10
C ALA A 59 7.94 11.33 -16.65
N GLN A 60 7.77 10.00 -16.68
CA GLN A 60 6.49 9.38 -16.28
C GLN A 60 6.10 9.72 -14.83
N ILE A 61 7.02 9.58 -13.87
CA ILE A 61 6.74 9.93 -12.46
C ILE A 61 6.48 11.43 -12.29
N GLN A 62 7.20 12.30 -13.02
CA GLN A 62 6.94 13.74 -13.01
C GLN A 62 5.51 14.04 -13.49
N PHE A 63 5.10 13.45 -14.61
CA PHE A 63 3.74 13.59 -15.14
C PHE A 63 2.67 13.08 -14.17
N VAL A 64 2.95 11.98 -13.46
CA VAL A 64 2.04 11.43 -12.43
C VAL A 64 1.87 12.43 -11.27
N LEU A 65 2.96 13.03 -10.82
CA LEU A 65 2.95 14.06 -9.76
C LEU A 65 2.21 15.33 -10.20
N GLU A 66 2.40 15.79 -11.44
CA GLU A 66 1.68 16.94 -12.02
C GLU A 66 0.16 16.71 -12.10
N ARG A 67 -0.27 15.44 -12.15
CA ARG A 67 -1.68 15.03 -12.10
C ARG A 67 -2.23 14.90 -10.68
N GLY A 68 -1.42 15.19 -9.65
CA GLY A 68 -1.80 15.09 -8.24
C GLY A 68 -1.92 13.66 -7.73
N ILE A 69 -1.30 12.69 -8.42
CA ILE A 69 -1.27 11.29 -7.97
C ILE A 69 0.03 11.07 -7.19
N PRO A 70 -0.02 10.56 -5.95
CA PRO A 70 1.17 10.31 -5.17
C PRO A 70 2.08 9.28 -5.86
N ALA A 71 3.33 9.66 -6.13
CA ALA A 71 4.28 8.78 -6.79
C ALA A 71 5.73 8.98 -6.36
N PHE A 72 6.52 7.92 -6.48
CA PHE A 72 7.94 7.92 -6.15
C PHE A 72 8.79 7.33 -7.28
N VAL A 73 10.02 7.83 -7.40
CA VAL A 73 11.06 7.16 -8.20
C VAL A 73 11.70 6.10 -7.31
N LEU A 74 11.24 4.85 -7.44
CA LEU A 74 11.72 3.71 -6.65
C LEU A 74 11.79 2.46 -7.53
N MET A 75 12.54 1.46 -7.07
CA MET A 75 12.58 0.14 -7.69
C MET A 75 12.79 -0.93 -6.63
N LEU A 76 12.26 -2.13 -6.88
CA LEU A 76 12.69 -3.32 -6.12
C LEU A 76 14.11 -3.66 -6.57
N GLY A 77 15.06 -3.47 -5.65
CA GLY A 77 16.49 -3.62 -5.90
C GLY A 77 17.15 -4.46 -4.82
N THR A 78 18.15 -3.93 -4.13
CA THR A 78 18.85 -4.63 -3.03
C THR A 78 18.42 -4.14 -1.64
N ARG A 79 17.57 -3.13 -1.57
CA ARG A 79 17.07 -2.50 -0.34
C ARG A 79 15.55 -2.63 -0.23
N ARG A 80 15.04 -2.64 0.99
CA ARG A 80 13.60 -2.57 1.29
C ARG A 80 13.02 -1.30 0.66
N LEU A 81 11.79 -1.38 0.19
CA LEU A 81 11.00 -0.19 -0.13
C LEU A 81 10.79 0.60 1.16
N PRO A 82 10.78 1.94 1.10
CA PRO A 82 10.81 2.84 2.25
C PRO A 82 9.46 2.94 2.97
N PHE A 83 8.76 1.83 3.09
CA PHE A 83 7.49 1.71 3.77
C PHE A 83 7.62 0.70 4.91
N PRO A 84 6.98 0.97 6.05
CA PRO A 84 6.98 0.02 7.14
C PRO A 84 6.19 -1.24 6.76
N ALA A 85 6.33 -2.29 7.57
CA ALA A 85 5.51 -3.48 7.39
C ALA A 85 4.02 -3.15 7.54
N PHE A 86 3.18 -3.92 6.84
CA PHE A 86 1.72 -3.83 6.89
C PHE A 86 1.19 -2.41 6.61
N ALA A 87 1.75 -1.76 5.61
CA ALA A 87 1.40 -0.39 5.21
C ALA A 87 0.22 -0.35 4.22
N PHE A 88 0.07 -1.39 3.40
CA PHE A 88 -0.86 -1.39 2.28
C PHE A 88 -1.94 -2.46 2.44
N ASP A 89 -3.18 -2.10 2.08
CA ASP A 89 -4.31 -3.01 2.01
C ASP A 89 -4.34 -3.79 0.67
N LEU A 90 -3.80 -3.17 -0.38
CA LEU A 90 -3.75 -3.71 -1.74
C LEU A 90 -2.37 -3.45 -2.36
N ILE A 91 -1.78 -4.46 -3.00
CA ILE A 91 -0.59 -4.28 -3.84
C ILE A 91 -0.96 -4.70 -5.26
N HIS A 92 -0.66 -3.82 -6.21
CA HIS A 92 -1.01 -3.99 -7.61
C HIS A 92 0.25 -3.90 -8.49
N CYS A 93 0.33 -4.76 -9.49
CA CYS A 93 1.28 -4.69 -10.59
C CYS A 93 0.56 -4.98 -11.89
N SER A 94 0.64 -4.08 -12.86
CA SER A 94 0.16 -4.33 -14.23
C SER A 94 1.30 -4.20 -15.22
N ARG A 95 1.75 -5.33 -15.80
CA ARG A 95 2.89 -5.42 -16.72
C ARG A 95 4.12 -4.70 -16.17
N CYS A 96 4.36 -4.82 -14.86
CA CYS A 96 5.43 -4.11 -14.16
C CYS A 96 6.83 -4.70 -14.42
N LEU A 97 6.91 -5.88 -15.04
CA LEU A 97 8.16 -6.60 -15.34
C LEU A 97 9.02 -6.89 -14.10
N ILE A 98 8.40 -6.94 -12.91
CA ILE A 98 9.07 -7.32 -11.68
C ILE A 98 9.17 -8.85 -11.65
N PRO A 99 10.38 -9.43 -11.60
CA PRO A 99 10.54 -10.87 -11.52
C PRO A 99 10.35 -11.32 -10.06
N PHE A 100 9.09 -11.45 -9.62
CA PHE A 100 8.75 -11.71 -8.21
C PHE A 100 9.45 -12.94 -7.59
N THR A 101 9.74 -13.96 -8.41
CA THR A 101 10.38 -15.22 -8.01
C THR A 101 11.91 -15.12 -7.98
N ALA A 102 12.50 -14.03 -8.47
CA ALA A 102 13.95 -13.87 -8.54
C ALA A 102 14.60 -13.82 -7.14
N TYR A 103 15.88 -14.22 -7.09
CA TYR A 103 16.71 -14.21 -5.88
C TYR A 103 16.05 -14.94 -4.71
N ASN A 104 15.56 -16.16 -4.94
CA ASN A 104 14.82 -16.95 -3.96
C ASN A 104 13.57 -16.21 -3.46
N ALA A 105 12.76 -15.71 -4.39
CA ALA A 105 11.52 -14.99 -4.10
C ALA A 105 11.65 -13.74 -3.20
N THR A 106 12.85 -13.15 -3.09
CA THR A 106 13.10 -12.00 -2.19
C THR A 106 12.19 -10.80 -2.52
N TYR A 107 11.82 -10.60 -3.80
CA TYR A 107 10.89 -9.55 -4.18
C TYR A 107 9.45 -9.83 -3.75
N PHE A 108 9.01 -11.09 -3.83
CA PHE A 108 7.72 -11.48 -3.28
C PHE A 108 7.70 -11.34 -1.75
N VAL A 109 8.79 -11.69 -1.06
CA VAL A 109 8.94 -11.50 0.40
C VAL A 109 8.82 -10.01 0.79
N GLU A 110 9.36 -9.10 -0.01
CA GLU A 110 9.20 -7.67 0.22
C GLU A 110 7.76 -7.19 0.02
N VAL A 111 7.08 -7.71 -1.01
CA VAL A 111 5.63 -7.48 -1.21
C VAL A 111 4.85 -8.01 -0.01
N ASP A 112 5.19 -9.20 0.47
CA ASP A 112 4.56 -9.80 1.64
C ASP A 112 4.74 -8.94 2.90
N ARG A 113 5.96 -8.45 3.17
CA ARG A 113 6.23 -7.57 4.32
C ARG A 113 5.33 -6.33 4.32
N LEU A 114 5.07 -5.77 3.14
CA LEU A 114 4.33 -4.53 2.96
C LEU A 114 2.81 -4.71 3.02
N LEU A 115 2.31 -5.86 2.55
CA LEU A 115 0.89 -6.18 2.49
C LEU A 115 0.36 -6.58 3.88
N ARG A 116 -0.73 -5.92 4.30
CA ARG A 116 -1.45 -6.26 5.53
C ARG A 116 -1.98 -7.70 5.47
N PRO A 117 -2.03 -8.43 6.60
CA PRO A 117 -2.80 -9.67 6.68
C PRO A 117 -4.24 -9.44 6.20
N GLY A 118 -4.77 -10.35 5.39
CA GLY A 118 -6.08 -10.18 4.74
C GLY A 118 -6.11 -9.24 3.54
N GLY A 119 -4.98 -8.63 3.20
CA GLY A 119 -4.78 -7.79 2.02
C GLY A 119 -4.73 -8.56 0.72
N TYR A 120 -4.83 -7.82 -0.38
CA TYR A 120 -4.88 -8.39 -1.73
C TYR A 120 -3.62 -8.08 -2.52
N LEU A 121 -3.12 -9.07 -3.27
CA LEU A 121 -2.08 -8.93 -4.28
C LEU A 121 -2.70 -9.17 -5.65
N VAL A 122 -2.59 -8.18 -6.54
CA VAL A 122 -3.10 -8.25 -7.91
C VAL A 122 -1.92 -8.13 -8.88
N ILE A 123 -1.71 -9.15 -9.71
CA ILE A 123 -0.72 -9.14 -10.78
C ILE A 123 -1.44 -9.33 -12.10
N SER A 124 -1.31 -8.35 -12.99
CA SER A 124 -1.86 -8.39 -14.34
C SER A 124 -0.75 -8.32 -15.39
N GLY A 125 -0.75 -9.22 -16.36
CA GLY A 125 0.30 -9.34 -17.37
C GLY A 125 1.25 -10.52 -17.12
N PRO A 126 2.38 -10.59 -17.86
CA PRO A 126 3.31 -11.69 -17.74
C PRO A 126 3.83 -11.83 -16.29
N PRO A 127 3.91 -13.06 -15.73
CA PRO A 127 3.71 -14.35 -16.42
C PRO A 127 2.28 -14.91 -16.39
N VAL A 128 1.28 -14.21 -15.85
CA VAL A 128 -0.08 -14.73 -15.65
C VAL A 128 -0.72 -15.16 -16.97
N GLN A 129 -0.96 -16.47 -17.12
CA GLN A 129 -1.49 -17.11 -18.34
C GLN A 129 -0.81 -16.63 -19.63
N TRP A 130 0.50 -16.31 -19.56
CA TRP A 130 1.20 -15.69 -20.68
C TRP A 130 1.90 -16.75 -21.55
N PRO A 131 1.71 -16.74 -22.89
CA PRO A 131 2.33 -17.74 -23.76
C PRO A 131 3.86 -17.78 -23.60
N LYS A 132 4.42 -19.00 -23.51
CA LYS A 132 5.85 -19.27 -23.33
C LYS A 132 6.44 -18.83 -21.98
N GLN A 133 5.60 -18.59 -20.98
CA GLN A 133 6.02 -18.28 -19.60
C GLN A 133 5.33 -19.20 -18.58
N ASP A 134 4.99 -20.43 -18.99
CA ASP A 134 4.31 -21.42 -18.15
C ASP A 134 5.12 -21.76 -16.90
N LYS A 135 6.45 -21.76 -17.02
CA LYS A 135 7.36 -22.00 -15.89
C LYS A 135 7.31 -20.85 -14.89
N GLU A 136 7.49 -19.61 -15.34
CA GLU A 136 7.44 -18.42 -14.49
C GLU A 136 6.07 -18.25 -13.82
N TRP A 137 5.00 -18.63 -14.52
CA TRP A 137 3.66 -18.67 -13.96
C TRP A 137 3.52 -19.72 -12.85
N THR A 138 4.06 -20.92 -13.09
CA THR A 138 4.08 -22.00 -12.09
C THR A 138 4.90 -21.62 -10.87
N ASP A 139 6.09 -21.04 -11.07
CA ASP A 139 6.98 -20.58 -10.01
C ASP A 139 6.31 -19.47 -9.18
N LEU A 140 5.62 -18.52 -9.82
CA LEU A 140 4.88 -17.45 -9.14
C LEU A 140 3.76 -18.01 -8.25
N GLN A 141 2.98 -18.97 -8.77
CA GLN A 141 1.95 -19.65 -7.99
C GLN A 141 2.57 -20.45 -6.84
N ALA A 142 3.70 -21.12 -7.05
CA ALA A 142 4.36 -21.92 -6.04
C ALA A 142 4.90 -21.04 -4.89
N VAL A 143 5.47 -19.86 -5.18
CA VAL A 143 5.86 -18.89 -4.15
C VAL A 143 4.64 -18.39 -3.36
N ALA A 144 3.56 -18.02 -4.05
CA ALA A 144 2.33 -17.58 -3.39
C ALA A 144 1.78 -18.66 -2.45
N ARG A 145 1.75 -19.92 -2.90
CA ARG A 145 1.33 -21.08 -2.08
C ARG A 145 2.27 -21.34 -0.91
N ALA A 146 3.58 -21.18 -1.09
CA ALA A 146 4.57 -21.34 -0.02
C ALA A 146 4.39 -20.31 1.12
N LEU A 147 3.76 -19.16 0.83
CA LEU A 147 3.36 -18.14 1.80
C LEU A 147 1.86 -18.20 2.14
N CYS A 148 1.19 -19.29 1.74
CA CYS A 148 -0.24 -19.57 1.92
C CYS A 148 -1.18 -18.47 1.45
N TYR A 149 -0.82 -17.77 0.37
CA TYR A 149 -1.75 -16.88 -0.30
C TYR A 149 -2.88 -17.71 -0.92
N GLU A 150 -4.11 -17.31 -0.64
CA GLU A 150 -5.30 -17.87 -1.26
C GLU A 150 -5.45 -17.27 -2.66
N LEU A 151 -5.50 -18.12 -3.70
CA LEU A 151 -5.79 -17.66 -5.06
C LEU A 151 -7.30 -17.44 -5.19
N ILE A 152 -7.72 -16.19 -5.29
CA ILE A 152 -9.14 -15.78 -5.38
C ILE A 152 -9.67 -15.95 -6.80
N ALA A 153 -8.90 -15.49 -7.79
CA ALA A 153 -9.31 -15.53 -9.18
C ALA A 153 -8.11 -15.47 -10.13
N VAL A 154 -8.29 -16.07 -11.30
CA VAL A 154 -7.47 -15.82 -12.50
C VAL A 154 -8.44 -15.47 -13.62
N ASP A 155 -8.46 -14.19 -14.01
CA ASP A 155 -9.31 -13.67 -15.08
C ASP A 155 -8.43 -13.14 -16.23
N GLY A 156 -8.38 -13.93 -17.31
CA GLY A 156 -7.42 -13.75 -18.39
C GLY A 156 -5.99 -13.66 -17.85
N ASN A 157 -5.34 -12.52 -18.09
CA ASN A 157 -3.96 -12.33 -17.68
C ASN A 157 -3.86 -11.62 -16.32
N THR A 158 -4.90 -11.67 -15.48
CA THR A 158 -4.92 -11.05 -14.15
C THR A 158 -5.13 -12.12 -13.09
N ALA A 159 -4.23 -12.20 -12.12
CA ALA A 159 -4.32 -13.09 -10.97
C ALA A 159 -4.49 -12.26 -9.70
N ILE A 160 -5.39 -12.71 -8.83
CA ILE A 160 -5.73 -12.06 -7.57
C ILE A 160 -5.51 -13.06 -6.45
N TRP A 161 -4.68 -12.69 -5.48
CA TRP A 161 -4.47 -13.45 -4.26
C TRP A 161 -4.86 -12.65 -3.03
N LYS A 162 -5.27 -13.37 -1.98
CA LYS A 162 -5.47 -12.83 -0.63
C LYS A 162 -4.40 -13.37 0.31
N LYS A 163 -3.75 -12.46 1.05
CA LYS A 163 -2.77 -12.80 2.08
C LYS A 163 -3.49 -13.39 3.30
N PRO A 164 -2.96 -14.44 3.95
CA PRO A 164 -3.56 -14.99 5.16
C PRO A 164 -3.64 -13.97 6.32
N ASP A 165 -4.65 -14.11 7.18
CA ASP A 165 -4.93 -13.18 8.29
C ASP A 165 -4.00 -13.33 9.51
N GLY A 166 -3.06 -14.29 9.50
CA GLY A 166 -2.11 -14.51 10.60
C GLY A 166 -1.04 -15.56 10.33
N ASP A 167 -0.31 -15.97 11.38
CA ASP A 167 0.87 -16.86 11.31
C ASP A 167 0.58 -18.36 11.17
N SER A 168 -0.62 -18.71 10.73
CA SER A 168 -1.01 -20.11 10.50
C SER A 168 -0.15 -20.81 9.45
N CYS A 169 0.50 -20.03 8.57
CA CYS A 169 1.43 -20.50 7.57
C CYS A 169 2.86 -20.18 7.96
N LEU A 170 3.61 -21.20 8.36
CA LEU A 170 5.06 -21.11 8.48
C LEU A 170 5.67 -21.81 7.27
N PRO A 171 6.72 -21.24 6.64
CA PRO A 171 7.31 -21.73 5.40
C PRO A 171 8.05 -23.08 5.54
N ASN A 172 7.75 -23.92 6.54
CA ASN A 172 8.43 -25.19 6.73
C ASN A 172 8.27 -26.08 5.48
N GLN A 173 9.41 -26.47 4.88
CA GLN A 173 9.50 -27.31 3.68
C GLN A 173 8.98 -26.66 2.37
N ASN A 174 9.44 -25.45 2.03
CA ASN A 174 9.22 -24.88 0.70
C ASN A 174 10.42 -25.09 -0.24
N GLU A 175 10.14 -25.27 -1.54
CA GLU A 175 11.14 -25.44 -2.61
C GLU A 175 12.03 -24.19 -2.84
N PHE A 176 11.67 -23.04 -2.25
CA PHE A 176 12.33 -21.76 -2.45
C PHE A 176 13.39 -21.42 -1.38
N GLY A 177 13.57 -22.28 -0.36
CA GLY A 177 14.49 -22.04 0.74
C GLY A 177 14.13 -20.82 1.58
N LEU A 178 12.84 -20.48 1.67
CA LEU A 178 12.36 -19.37 2.50
C LEU A 178 12.39 -19.80 3.96
N GLU A 179 13.14 -19.06 4.77
CA GLU A 179 13.23 -19.25 6.23
C GLU A 179 12.51 -18.13 6.96
N LEU A 180 12.22 -18.31 8.24
CA LEU A 180 11.68 -17.25 9.08
C LEU A 180 12.79 -16.28 9.50
N CYS A 181 12.50 -14.99 9.52
CA CYS A 181 13.45 -14.02 10.04
C CYS A 181 13.70 -14.20 11.52
N ASP A 182 14.92 -13.88 11.95
CA ASP A 182 15.24 -13.74 13.35
C ASP A 182 14.44 -12.58 13.97
N GLY A 183 13.93 -12.76 15.19
CA GLY A 183 13.17 -11.72 15.90
C GLY A 183 13.98 -10.49 16.31
N SER A 184 15.25 -10.39 15.88
CA SER A 184 16.17 -9.32 16.26
C SER A 184 15.89 -8.00 15.54
N ASN A 185 15.20 -8.03 14.39
CA ASN A 185 15.01 -6.88 13.52
C ASN A 185 13.52 -6.53 13.35
N ASP A 186 13.15 -5.29 13.67
CA ASP A 186 11.81 -4.77 13.38
C ASP A 186 11.56 -4.75 11.86
N PRO A 187 10.51 -5.43 11.35
CA PRO A 187 10.17 -5.42 9.93
C PRO A 187 9.66 -4.08 9.41
N SER A 188 9.31 -3.14 10.30
CA SER A 188 8.99 -1.75 9.96
C SER A 188 10.22 -0.91 9.65
N ASN A 189 11.42 -1.36 10.03
CA ASN A 189 12.66 -0.71 9.66
C ASN A 189 12.94 -0.92 8.16
N ALA A 190 12.76 0.14 7.38
CA ALA A 190 12.87 0.11 5.94
C ALA A 190 14.01 0.98 5.39
N TRP A 191 14.34 2.08 6.07
CA TRP A 191 15.27 3.07 5.55
C TRP A 191 16.72 2.56 5.59
N TYR A 192 17.37 2.48 4.43
CA TYR A 192 18.71 1.89 4.26
C TYR A 192 18.85 0.42 4.69
N PHE A 193 17.74 -0.30 4.90
CA PHE A 193 17.77 -1.74 5.18
C PHE A 193 17.90 -2.54 3.88
N LYS A 194 18.79 -3.53 3.87
CA LYS A 194 18.90 -4.50 2.77
C LYS A 194 17.65 -5.38 2.74
N LEU A 195 17.27 -5.83 1.54
CA LEU A 195 16.26 -6.87 1.40
C LEU A 195 16.69 -8.12 2.17
N LYS A 196 15.72 -8.75 2.82
CA LYS A 196 15.93 -9.96 3.61
C LYS A 196 15.42 -11.16 2.81
N LYS A 197 16.15 -12.28 2.90
CA LYS A 197 15.78 -13.56 2.27
C LYS A 197 14.92 -14.43 3.21
N CYS A 198 14.23 -13.80 4.14
CA CYS A 198 13.47 -14.47 5.19
C CYS A 198 12.09 -13.83 5.32
N VAL A 199 11.12 -14.65 5.71
CA VAL A 199 9.72 -14.26 5.89
C VAL A 199 9.53 -13.72 7.31
N THR A 200 8.91 -12.55 7.41
CA THR A 200 8.59 -11.95 8.69
C THR A 200 7.25 -12.51 9.20
N LYS A 201 7.19 -12.92 10.47
CA LYS A 201 5.91 -13.30 11.09
C LYS A 201 5.02 -12.08 11.28
N THR A 202 3.73 -12.26 11.08
CA THR A 202 2.71 -11.24 11.41
C THR A 202 2.75 -10.87 12.89
N SER A 203 3.00 -11.84 13.80
CA SER A 203 3.18 -11.58 15.22
C SER A 203 4.44 -10.77 15.58
N SER A 204 5.38 -10.58 14.65
CA SER A 204 6.58 -9.77 14.89
C SER A 204 6.30 -8.27 14.89
N VAL A 205 5.10 -7.84 14.47
CA VAL A 205 4.66 -6.44 14.56
C VAL A 205 3.60 -6.33 15.64
N ASN A 206 3.82 -5.46 16.62
CA ASN A 206 2.89 -5.31 17.73
C ASN A 206 1.58 -4.62 17.31
N GLY A 207 0.46 -5.26 17.64
CA GLY A 207 -0.91 -4.78 17.45
C GLY A 207 -1.63 -5.37 16.24
N GLU A 208 -2.82 -4.83 15.94
CA GLU A 208 -3.73 -5.39 14.93
C GLU A 208 -3.63 -4.63 13.59
N TYR A 209 -3.24 -5.35 12.55
CA TYR A 209 -3.09 -4.80 11.20
C TYR A 209 -3.93 -5.48 10.14
N ALA A 210 -4.61 -6.58 10.50
CA ALA A 210 -5.39 -7.39 9.59
C ALA A 210 -6.58 -6.60 9.02
N ILE A 211 -6.85 -6.77 7.74
CA ILE A 211 -8.05 -6.20 7.13
C ILE A 211 -9.28 -6.87 7.72
N GLY A 212 -10.22 -6.05 8.21
CA GLY A 212 -11.43 -6.52 8.88
C GLY A 212 -11.38 -6.34 10.40
N THR A 213 -10.18 -6.33 11.01
CA THR A 213 -10.03 -5.95 12.42
C THR A 213 -9.77 -4.46 12.58
N ILE A 214 -9.04 -3.85 11.64
CA ILE A 214 -8.85 -2.39 11.60
C ILE A 214 -10.14 -1.67 11.14
N PRO A 215 -10.40 -0.44 11.63
CA PRO A 215 -11.56 0.33 11.23
C PRO A 215 -11.67 0.53 9.72
N LYS A 216 -12.88 0.68 9.19
CA LYS A 216 -13.09 1.05 7.78
C LYS A 216 -12.77 2.53 7.56
N TRP A 217 -12.48 2.90 6.34
CA TRP A 217 -12.42 4.31 5.95
C TRP A 217 -13.84 4.90 5.94
N PRO A 218 -14.06 6.12 6.51
CA PRO A 218 -13.08 7.11 6.96
C PRO A 218 -12.69 7.06 8.46
N ASP A 219 -13.22 6.13 9.25
CA ASP A 219 -12.99 6.07 10.71
C ASP A 219 -11.50 5.93 11.09
N ARG A 220 -10.67 5.40 10.19
CA ARG A 220 -9.19 5.38 10.31
C ARG A 220 -8.55 6.75 10.51
N LEU A 221 -9.25 7.86 10.26
CA LEU A 221 -8.75 9.22 10.49
C LEU A 221 -8.73 9.63 11.96
N THR A 222 -9.63 9.08 12.77
CA THR A 222 -9.87 9.52 14.16
C THR A 222 -9.71 8.40 15.18
N ILE A 223 -9.66 7.14 14.74
CA ILE A 223 -9.35 6.01 15.60
C ILE A 223 -7.85 5.76 15.59
N ALA A 224 -7.24 5.72 16.78
CA ALA A 224 -5.81 5.51 16.92
C ALA A 224 -5.40 4.14 16.32
N PRO A 225 -4.43 4.10 15.39
CA PRO A 225 -3.94 2.85 14.83
C PRO A 225 -3.01 2.15 15.82
N SER A 226 -2.89 0.82 15.73
CA SER A 226 -1.92 0.05 16.52
C SER A 226 -0.47 0.55 16.38
N ARG A 227 -0.12 1.19 15.25
CA ARG A 227 1.18 1.80 15.03
C ARG A 227 1.51 2.90 16.06
N ALA A 228 0.51 3.52 16.67
CA ALA A 228 0.72 4.50 17.74
C ALA A 228 1.38 3.87 18.98
N LEU A 229 1.25 2.55 19.18
CA LEU A 229 1.86 1.82 20.31
C LEU A 229 3.39 1.80 20.29
N VAL A 230 4.02 2.17 19.16
CA VAL A 230 5.48 2.34 19.07
C VAL A 230 5.95 3.46 20.02
N MET A 231 5.10 4.44 20.29
CA MET A 231 5.38 5.55 21.19
C MET A 231 4.77 5.31 22.58
N LYS A 232 5.48 5.69 23.63
CA LYS A 232 4.94 5.70 25.00
C LYS A 232 3.72 6.64 25.05
N ASN A 233 2.59 6.12 25.55
CA ASN A 233 1.29 6.80 25.58
C ASN A 233 0.80 7.26 24.19
N GLY A 234 1.22 6.58 23.11
CA GLY A 234 0.94 7.03 21.75
C GLY A 234 -0.54 7.10 21.38
N ILE A 235 -1.39 6.25 21.97
CA ILE A 235 -2.85 6.32 21.78
C ILE A 235 -3.41 7.63 22.35
N ASP A 236 -3.09 7.94 23.61
CA ASP A 236 -3.55 9.18 24.26
C ASP A 236 -3.05 10.43 23.52
N LEU A 237 -1.79 10.39 23.05
CA LEU A 237 -1.19 11.47 22.27
C LEU A 237 -1.86 11.63 20.91
N PHE A 238 -2.19 10.53 20.22
CA PHE A 238 -2.93 10.56 18.95
C PHE A 238 -4.29 11.24 19.14
N GLU A 239 -5.05 10.82 20.15
CA GLU A 239 -6.36 11.40 20.41
C GLU A 239 -6.28 12.89 20.80
N ALA A 240 -5.28 13.24 21.61
CA ALA A 240 -5.03 14.64 21.98
C ALA A 240 -4.68 15.49 20.75
N ASP A 241 -3.89 14.95 19.82
CA ASP A 241 -3.55 15.59 18.54
C ASP A 241 -4.80 15.77 17.66
N THR A 242 -5.63 14.73 17.51
CA THR A 242 -6.91 14.80 16.77
C THR A 242 -7.82 15.90 17.34
N ARG A 243 -8.06 15.91 18.66
CA ARG A 243 -8.88 16.94 19.34
C ARG A 243 -8.28 18.35 19.22
N ARG A 244 -6.96 18.47 19.27
CA ARG A 244 -6.23 19.73 19.12
C ARG A 244 -6.42 20.30 17.72
N TRP A 245 -6.22 19.50 16.69
CA TRP A 245 -6.30 19.97 15.31
C TRP A 245 -7.73 20.27 14.86
N ALA A 246 -8.72 19.49 15.29
CA ALA A 246 -10.12 19.82 15.06
C ALA A 246 -10.46 21.25 15.55
N ARG A 247 -10.04 21.60 16.77
CA ARG A 247 -10.22 22.96 17.34
C ARG A 247 -9.43 24.02 16.59
N ARG A 248 -8.18 23.75 16.22
CA ARG A 248 -7.31 24.72 15.53
C ARG A 248 -7.79 25.02 14.11
N VAL A 249 -8.17 24.00 13.35
CA VAL A 249 -8.72 24.19 11.99
C VAL A 249 -10.00 25.02 12.05
N ALA A 250 -10.89 24.76 13.02
CA ALA A 250 -12.08 25.59 13.23
C ALA A 250 -11.72 27.05 13.53
N TYR A 251 -10.74 27.30 14.41
CA TYR A 251 -10.24 28.65 14.70
C TYR A 251 -9.63 29.35 13.48
N TYR A 252 -8.84 28.64 12.66
CA TYR A 252 -8.26 29.19 11.44
C TYR A 252 -9.34 29.66 10.45
N LYS A 253 -10.39 28.86 10.28
CA LYS A 253 -11.51 29.21 9.40
C LYS A 253 -12.35 30.36 9.95
N ASN A 254 -12.76 30.25 11.22
CA ASN A 254 -13.81 31.10 11.78
C ASN A 254 -13.30 32.42 12.37
N THR A 255 -12.07 32.44 12.91
CA THR A 255 -11.51 33.62 13.58
C THR A 255 -10.46 34.30 12.72
N LEU A 256 -9.56 33.53 12.12
CA LEU A 256 -8.50 34.09 11.26
C LEU A 256 -8.96 34.28 9.80
N ASN A 257 -10.18 33.86 9.45
CA ASN A 257 -10.73 33.94 8.11
C ASN A 257 -9.85 33.29 7.02
N VAL A 258 -9.02 32.31 7.40
CA VAL A 258 -8.22 31.55 6.44
C VAL A 258 -9.17 30.78 5.54
N LYS A 259 -9.01 30.94 4.23
CA LYS A 259 -9.91 30.40 3.20
C LYS A 259 -9.75 28.89 2.95
N LEU A 260 -9.44 28.13 4.01
CA LEU A 260 -9.46 26.65 4.02
C LEU A 260 -10.89 26.17 3.76
N GLY A 261 -11.05 25.20 2.85
CA GLY A 261 -12.38 24.76 2.42
C GLY A 261 -12.91 25.44 1.17
N THR A 262 -12.16 26.41 0.61
CA THR A 262 -12.55 27.13 -0.62
C THR A 262 -11.54 26.90 -1.74
N PRO A 263 -11.88 27.19 -3.01
CA PRO A 263 -10.93 27.10 -4.12
C PRO A 263 -9.70 28.01 -4.00
N ALA A 264 -9.69 28.98 -3.09
CA ALA A 264 -8.57 29.89 -2.88
C ALA A 264 -7.34 29.20 -2.27
N ILE A 265 -7.54 28.14 -1.47
CA ILE A 265 -6.47 27.33 -0.90
C ILE A 265 -6.75 25.88 -1.28
N ARG A 266 -5.93 25.33 -2.17
CA ARG A 266 -6.07 23.93 -2.63
C ARG A 266 -4.99 22.99 -2.12
N ASN A 267 -3.84 23.53 -1.72
CA ASN A 267 -2.71 22.75 -1.23
C ASN A 267 -2.19 23.37 0.06
N VAL A 268 -1.95 22.55 1.07
CA VAL A 268 -1.30 22.95 2.32
C VAL A 268 -0.19 21.97 2.62
N MET A 269 0.95 22.49 3.06
CA MET A 269 2.06 21.68 3.54
C MET A 269 2.07 21.72 5.07
N ASP A 270 1.83 20.57 5.69
CA ASP A 270 1.98 20.40 7.14
C ASP A 270 3.42 19.97 7.43
N MET A 271 4.23 20.95 7.82
CA MET A 271 5.65 20.77 8.10
C MET A 271 5.94 20.00 9.40
N ASN A 272 4.92 19.68 10.19
CA ASN A 272 5.05 18.91 11.42
C ASN A 272 3.80 18.06 11.65
N ALA A 273 3.58 17.13 10.73
CA ALA A 273 2.34 16.36 10.71
C ALA A 273 2.15 15.52 11.97
N PHE A 274 3.23 15.03 12.58
CA PHE A 274 3.22 14.15 13.75
C PHE A 274 2.31 12.93 13.54
N PHE A 275 1.06 12.96 14.02
CA PHE A 275 0.05 11.90 13.79
C PHE A 275 -0.89 12.15 12.59
N GLY A 276 -0.77 13.30 11.92
CA GLY A 276 -1.59 13.71 10.78
C GLY A 276 -2.93 14.34 11.16
N GLY A 277 -3.12 14.76 12.41
CA GLY A 277 -4.39 15.30 12.89
C GLY A 277 -4.87 16.54 12.14
N PHE A 278 -3.96 17.37 11.62
CA PHE A 278 -4.31 18.52 10.78
C PHE A 278 -4.96 18.10 9.46
N ALA A 279 -4.33 17.17 8.74
CA ALA A 279 -4.88 16.61 7.50
C ALA A 279 -6.22 15.91 7.74
N ALA A 280 -6.35 15.17 8.84
CA ALA A 280 -7.60 14.53 9.24
C ALA A 280 -8.73 15.54 9.48
N ALA A 281 -8.44 16.66 10.17
CA ALA A 281 -9.40 17.72 10.44
C ALA A 281 -9.86 18.47 9.17
N LEU A 282 -9.11 18.39 8.07
CA LEU A 282 -9.45 18.99 6.77
C LEU A 282 -10.08 17.99 5.79
N LYS A 283 -10.41 16.77 6.20
CA LYS A 283 -10.86 15.71 5.29
C LYS A 283 -12.06 16.08 4.42
N SER A 284 -13.00 16.85 4.96
CA SER A 284 -14.22 17.29 4.27
C SER A 284 -13.98 18.48 3.34
N ASP A 285 -12.82 19.12 3.42
CA ASP A 285 -12.48 20.26 2.60
C ASP A 285 -11.84 19.82 1.28
N PRO A 286 -12.04 20.56 0.17
CA PRO A 286 -11.35 20.34 -1.10
C PRO A 286 -9.88 20.83 -1.05
N VAL A 287 -9.13 20.38 -0.04
CA VAL A 287 -7.75 20.75 0.22
C VAL A 287 -6.89 19.49 0.23
N TRP A 288 -5.78 19.52 -0.50
CA TRP A 288 -4.75 18.51 -0.41
C TRP A 288 -3.73 18.90 0.65
N VAL A 289 -3.44 17.99 1.57
CA VAL A 289 -2.45 18.22 2.63
C VAL A 289 -1.25 17.32 2.41
N MET A 290 -0.08 17.93 2.21
CA MET A 290 1.21 17.26 2.19
C MET A 290 1.76 17.21 3.61
N ASN A 291 1.82 16.01 4.18
CA ASN A 291 2.47 15.79 5.48
C ASN A 291 3.97 15.59 5.27
N VAL A 292 4.78 16.39 5.97
CA VAL A 292 6.26 16.28 6.01
C VAL A 292 6.69 15.70 7.36
#